data_AF-A0A544Y1E8-F1
#
_entry.id   AF-A0A544Y1E8-F1
#
_cell.length_a   1.000
_cell.length_b   1.000
_cell.length_c   1.000
_cell.angle_alpha   90.00
_cell.angle_beta   90.00
_cell.angle_gamma   90.00
#
_symmetry.space_group_name_H-M   'P 1'
#
loop_
_entity.id
_entity.type
_entity.pdbx_description
1 polymer ?
#
loop_
_entity_poly.entity_id
_entity_poly.type
_entity_poly.pdbx_seq_one_letter_code
_entity_poly.pdbx_strand_id
1 'polypeptide(L)'
;MCQDTSWPRRDAKTIARLIDADKKTYPLAGGLGAGVWPCGHWHQPAKPAGITPNPHGPRDILILQNRDDPASPYAGAVETRHAFRNRASMITVDAGGHGVDTTTPCTAGKITDFLTRDTLPARPDLLILGGRRPDG
;
A
#
# COMPACT_ATOMS: atom_id res chain seq x y z
N MET A 1 -3.42 -14.47 3.34
CA MET A 1 -1.96 -14.29 3.14
C MET A 1 -1.29 -15.50 2.50
N CYS A 2 -1.21 -16.68 3.15
CA CYS A 2 -0.53 -17.85 2.56
C CYS A 2 -1.20 -18.45 1.30
N GLN A 3 -2.49 -18.19 1.08
CA GLN A 3 -3.22 -18.61 -0.13
C GLN A 3 -3.39 -17.48 -1.15
N ASP A 4 -2.93 -16.26 -0.85
CA ASP A 4 -3.21 -15.08 -1.68
C ASP A 4 -2.22 -15.00 -2.86
N THR A 5 -1.02 -15.53 -2.67
CA THR A 5 0.05 -15.61 -3.67
C THR A 5 0.92 -16.84 -3.43
N SER A 6 1.74 -17.22 -4.41
CA SER A 6 2.68 -18.33 -4.26
C SER A 6 3.83 -17.95 -3.33
N TRP A 7 4.08 -18.77 -2.32
CA TRP A 7 5.20 -18.58 -1.39
C TRP A 7 6.33 -19.56 -1.71
N PRO A 8 7.59 -19.08 -1.85
CA PRO A 8 8.71 -19.96 -2.14
C PRO A 8 9.07 -20.81 -0.92
N ARG A 9 9.23 -22.11 -1.14
CA ARG A 9 9.91 -23.01 -0.19
C ARG A 9 11.41 -22.76 -0.26
N ARG A 10 12.03 -22.48 0.88
CA ARG A 10 13.47 -22.18 0.97
C ARG A 10 14.10 -23.02 2.06
N ASP A 11 15.32 -23.50 1.80
CA ASP A 11 16.13 -24.16 2.81
C ASP A 11 16.76 -23.15 3.79
N ALA A 12 17.27 -23.64 4.91
CA ALA A 12 17.85 -22.80 5.96
C ALA A 12 19.05 -21.98 5.45
N LYS A 13 19.87 -22.54 4.56
CA LYS A 13 21.07 -21.87 4.01
C LYS A 13 20.68 -20.66 3.14
N THR A 14 19.63 -20.81 2.35
CA THR A 14 19.08 -19.74 1.51
C THR A 14 18.47 -18.64 2.36
N ILE A 15 17.71 -19.01 3.40
CA ILE A 15 17.12 -18.04 4.33
C ILE A 15 18.21 -17.22 5.05
N ALA A 16 19.26 -17.88 5.56
CA ALA A 16 20.37 -17.17 6.22
C ALA A 16 21.03 -16.13 5.28
N ARG A 17 21.28 -16.50 4.01
CA ARG A 17 21.83 -15.58 3.01
C ARG A 17 20.90 -14.39 2.73
N LEU A 18 19.60 -14.62 2.67
CA LEU A 18 18.61 -13.55 2.45
C LEU A 18 18.54 -12.61 3.65
N ILE A 19 18.58 -13.12 4.88
CA ILE A 19 18.64 -12.32 6.10
C ILE A 19 19.90 -11.43 6.10
N ASP A 20 21.06 -11.98 5.73
CA ASP A 20 22.31 -11.20 5.70
C ASP A 20 22.29 -10.11 4.62
N ALA A 21 21.66 -10.37 3.47
CA ALA A 21 21.46 -9.38 2.42
C ALA A 21 20.46 -8.28 2.86
N ASP A 22 19.36 -8.67 3.49
CA ASP A 22 18.31 -7.77 3.97
C ASP A 22 18.84 -6.83 5.06
N LYS A 23 19.63 -7.34 6.02
CA LYS A 23 20.31 -6.52 7.04
C LYS A 23 21.22 -5.45 6.44
N LYS A 24 21.94 -5.76 5.36
CA LYS A 24 22.83 -4.80 4.68
C LYS A 24 22.03 -3.72 3.96
N THR A 25 20.90 -4.10 3.38
CA THR A 25 20.07 -3.20 2.56
C THR A 25 19.14 -2.34 3.42
N TYR A 26 18.59 -2.91 4.49
CA TYR A 26 17.64 -2.29 5.41
C TYR A 26 18.10 -2.46 6.87
N PRO A 27 19.14 -1.74 7.32
CA PRO A 27 19.73 -1.93 8.65
C PRO A 27 18.75 -1.76 9.82
N LEU A 28 17.77 -0.84 9.68
CA LEU A 28 16.73 -0.61 10.69
C LEU A 28 15.74 -1.79 10.79
N ALA A 29 15.45 -2.45 9.66
CA ALA A 29 14.58 -3.62 9.64
C ALA A 29 15.33 -4.91 10.02
N GLY A 30 16.67 -4.94 9.90
CA GLY A 30 17.50 -5.96 10.52
C GLY A 30 17.26 -7.41 10.08
N GLY A 31 16.69 -7.64 8.89
CA GLY A 31 16.39 -8.98 8.39
C GLY A 31 14.93 -9.41 8.55
N LEU A 32 14.06 -8.56 9.11
CA LEU A 32 12.66 -8.90 9.41
C LEU A 32 11.89 -9.41 8.17
N GLY A 33 12.17 -8.88 6.98
CA GLY A 33 11.47 -9.28 5.75
C GLY A 33 11.93 -10.62 5.17
N ALA A 34 13.13 -11.08 5.52
CA ALA A 34 13.81 -12.19 4.84
C ALA A 34 13.81 -13.51 5.62
N GLY A 35 13.18 -13.54 6.80
CA GLY A 35 13.16 -14.68 7.71
C GLY A 35 12.36 -15.90 7.23
N VAL A 36 12.19 -16.86 8.15
CA VAL A 36 11.32 -18.03 7.94
C VAL A 36 9.86 -17.56 7.97
N TRP A 37 9.17 -17.69 6.84
CA TRP A 37 7.75 -17.37 6.73
C TRP A 37 6.91 -18.66 6.80
N PRO A 38 5.89 -18.74 7.68
CA PRO A 38 5.01 -19.91 7.77
C PRO A 38 4.39 -20.32 6.43
N CYS A 39 4.15 -19.35 5.55
CA CYS A 39 3.52 -19.60 4.26
C CYS A 39 4.36 -20.44 3.28
N GLY A 40 5.69 -20.48 3.42
CA GLY A 40 6.52 -21.43 2.65
C GLY A 40 6.19 -22.89 2.98
N HIS A 41 5.68 -23.15 4.18
CA HIS A 41 5.29 -24.48 4.64
C HIS A 41 3.79 -24.74 4.56
N TRP A 42 3.02 -23.79 3.99
CA TRP A 42 1.57 -23.95 3.84
C TRP A 42 1.26 -25.09 2.87
N HIS A 43 0.30 -25.94 3.25
CA HIS A 43 -0.03 -27.15 2.50
C HIS A 43 -1.02 -26.90 1.36
N GLN A 44 -1.84 -25.86 1.47
CA GLN A 44 -2.79 -25.52 0.42
C GLN A 44 -2.11 -24.69 -0.66
N PRO A 45 -2.43 -24.91 -1.95
CA PRO A 45 -1.90 -24.09 -3.01
C PRO A 45 -2.39 -22.65 -2.88
N ALA A 46 -1.63 -21.72 -3.43
CA ALA A 46 -2.12 -20.37 -3.66
C ALA A 46 -3.35 -20.44 -4.56
N LYS A 47 -4.36 -19.62 -4.27
CA LYS A 47 -5.43 -19.35 -5.24
C LYS A 47 -4.79 -18.68 -6.46
N PRO A 48 -5.37 -18.84 -7.67
CA PRO A 48 -4.85 -18.16 -8.85
C PRO A 48 -4.65 -16.67 -8.57
N ALA A 49 -3.41 -16.20 -8.71
CA ALA A 49 -3.07 -14.79 -8.60
C ALA A 49 -3.66 -14.10 -9.84
N GLY A 50 -4.90 -13.63 -9.72
CA GLY A 50 -5.68 -13.28 -10.91
C GLY A 50 -6.77 -12.24 -10.71
N ILE A 51 -6.80 -11.55 -9.57
CA ILE A 51 -7.68 -10.38 -9.45
C ILE A 51 -6.96 -9.23 -10.15
N THR A 52 -7.23 -9.09 -11.45
CA THR A 52 -6.84 -7.90 -12.20
C THR A 52 -7.86 -6.81 -11.86
N PRO A 53 -7.43 -5.63 -11.38
CA PRO A 53 -8.32 -4.49 -11.20
C PRO A 53 -9.11 -4.22 -12.48
N ASN A 54 -10.43 -4.10 -12.38
CA ASN A 54 -11.26 -3.79 -13.53
C ASN A 54 -11.15 -2.29 -13.86
N PRO A 55 -10.56 -1.92 -15.00
CA PRO A 55 -10.36 -0.52 -15.36
C PRO A 55 -11.64 0.15 -15.92
N HIS A 56 -12.71 -0.63 -16.12
CA HIS A 56 -13.99 -0.16 -16.70
C HIS A 56 -15.06 -0.03 -15.62
N GLY A 57 -15.93 0.96 -15.79
CA GLY A 57 -17.01 1.26 -14.86
C GLY A 57 -17.03 2.74 -14.46
N PRO A 58 -17.88 3.09 -13.49
CA PRO A 58 -18.00 4.46 -13.02
C PRO A 58 -16.72 4.93 -12.33
N ARG A 59 -16.60 6.26 -12.21
CA ARG A 59 -15.53 6.94 -11.46
C ARG A 59 -15.93 6.99 -9.98
N ASP A 60 -15.65 5.91 -9.28
CA ASP A 60 -16.20 5.59 -7.95
C ASP A 60 -15.15 5.01 -6.97
N ILE A 61 -13.85 5.19 -7.25
CA ILE A 61 -12.77 4.68 -6.39
C ILE A 61 -11.94 5.84 -5.85
N LEU A 62 -11.87 5.96 -4.52
CA LEU A 62 -10.97 6.88 -3.83
C LEU A 62 -9.86 6.08 -3.13
N ILE A 63 -8.60 6.39 -3.46
CA ILE A 63 -7.42 5.86 -2.77
C ILE A 63 -6.86 6.96 -1.87
N LEU A 64 -6.57 6.61 -0.61
CA LEU A 64 -5.93 7.49 0.35
C LEU A 64 -4.53 6.96 0.64
N GLN A 65 -3.51 7.80 0.52
CA GLN A 65 -2.14 7.36 0.68
C GLN A 65 -1.27 8.42 1.35
N ASN A 66 -0.55 8.03 2.41
CA ASN A 66 0.57 8.84 2.91
C ASN A 66 1.78 8.66 1.99
N ARG A 67 2.52 9.74 1.76
CA ARG A 67 3.74 9.72 0.93
C ARG A 67 4.80 8.78 1.51
N ASP A 68 4.99 8.81 2.84
CA ASP A 68 6.01 8.05 3.54
C ASP A 68 5.41 6.93 4.42
N ASP A 69 4.49 6.14 3.85
CA ASP A 69 3.91 4.95 4.50
C ASP A 69 4.88 3.75 4.45
N PRO A 70 5.36 3.24 5.59
CA PRO A 70 6.34 2.15 5.62
C PRO A 70 5.75 0.76 5.36
N ALA A 71 4.44 0.57 5.49
CA ALA A 71 3.79 -0.75 5.38
C ALA A 71 3.06 -0.93 4.03
N SER A 72 2.48 0.15 3.49
CA SER A 72 1.93 0.21 2.13
C SER A 72 2.62 1.33 1.35
N PRO A 73 3.79 1.09 0.75
CA PRO A 73 4.58 2.14 0.09
C PRO A 73 3.82 2.88 -1.02
N TYR A 74 4.10 4.18 -1.15
CA TYR A 74 3.46 5.08 -2.12
C TYR A 74 3.47 4.54 -3.56
N ALA A 75 4.58 3.92 -3.98
CA ALA A 75 4.70 3.34 -5.32
C ALA A 75 3.60 2.30 -5.62
N GLY A 76 3.28 1.43 -4.66
CA GLY A 76 2.22 0.43 -4.83
C GLY A 76 0.82 1.05 -4.90
N ALA A 77 0.59 2.16 -4.18
CA ALA A 77 -0.66 2.91 -4.29
C ALA A 77 -0.81 3.60 -5.65
N VAL A 78 0.27 4.16 -6.19
CA VAL A 78 0.32 4.73 -7.55
C VAL A 78 0.02 3.65 -8.59
N GLU A 79 0.67 2.48 -8.50
CA GLU A 79 0.40 1.34 -9.38
C GLU A 79 -1.08 0.90 -9.30
N THR A 80 -1.63 0.81 -8.08
CA THR A 80 -3.04 0.48 -7.86
C THR A 80 -3.97 1.51 -8.49
N ARG A 81 -3.70 2.80 -8.31
CA ARG A 81 -4.47 3.89 -8.94
C ARG A 81 -4.46 3.77 -10.46
N HIS A 82 -3.30 3.50 -11.06
CA HIS A 82 -3.19 3.31 -12.50
C HIS A 82 -3.91 2.07 -13.01
N ALA A 83 -3.91 0.97 -12.24
CA ALA A 83 -4.63 -0.25 -12.60
C ALA A 83 -6.14 -0.04 -12.74
N PHE A 84 -6.73 0.86 -11.94
CA PHE A 84 -8.14 1.26 -12.05
C PHE A 84 -8.41 2.40 -13.05
N ARG A 85 -7.38 2.94 -13.71
CA ARG A 85 -7.47 4.00 -14.73
C ARG A 85 -8.31 5.21 -14.29
N ASN A 86 -9.33 5.57 -15.07
CA ASN A 86 -10.16 6.76 -14.86
C ASN A 86 -11.17 6.56 -13.71
N ARG A 87 -11.36 5.32 -13.25
CA ARG A 87 -12.26 5.03 -12.14
C ARG A 87 -11.75 5.56 -10.81
N ALA A 88 -10.43 5.52 -10.64
CA ALA A 88 -9.77 5.88 -9.40
C ALA A 88 -9.21 7.31 -9.42
N SER A 89 -9.37 7.98 -8.28
CA SER A 89 -8.55 9.13 -7.89
C SER A 89 -7.81 8.79 -6.61
N MET A 90 -6.66 9.41 -6.41
CA MET A 90 -5.84 9.26 -5.23
C MET A 90 -5.62 10.60 -4.56
N ILE A 91 -5.79 10.62 -3.23
CA ILE A 91 -5.34 11.69 -2.36
C ILE A 91 -4.03 11.24 -1.73
N THR A 92 -2.97 11.98 -2.03
CA THR A 92 -1.67 11.81 -1.39
C THR A 92 -1.52 12.85 -0.29
N VAL A 93 -1.15 12.41 0.92
CA VAL A 93 -0.81 13.30 2.03
C VAL A 93 0.70 13.29 2.22
N ASP A 94 1.32 14.48 2.25
CA ASP A 94 2.76 14.64 2.52
C ASP A 94 3.02 14.44 4.03
N ALA A 95 2.96 13.17 4.45
CA ALA A 95 3.11 12.70 5.80
C ALA A 95 3.66 11.27 5.81
N GLY A 96 4.21 10.87 6.96
CA GLY A 96 4.59 9.49 7.24
C GLY A 96 3.59 8.77 8.14
N GLY A 97 3.76 7.45 8.24
CA GLY A 97 2.90 6.57 9.03
C GLY A 97 1.99 5.71 8.16
N HIS A 98 1.44 4.65 8.76
CA HIS A 98 0.62 3.67 8.04
C HIS A 98 -0.86 4.09 8.01
N GLY A 99 -1.38 4.33 6.80
CA GLY A 99 -2.71 4.88 6.58
C GLY A 99 -2.78 6.40 6.76
N VAL A 100 -3.74 7.02 6.06
CA VAL A 100 -3.99 8.48 6.13
C VAL A 100 -4.81 8.81 7.37
N ASP A 101 -4.44 9.86 8.10
CA ASP A 101 -5.30 10.45 9.13
C ASP A 101 -6.55 11.05 8.46
N THR A 102 -7.70 10.42 8.69
CA THR A 102 -8.98 10.80 8.11
C THR A 102 -9.72 11.88 8.90
N THR A 103 -9.13 12.39 9.98
CA THR A 103 -9.78 13.35 10.89
C THR A 103 -9.40 14.80 10.62
N THR A 104 -8.34 15.04 9.85
CA THR A 104 -7.93 16.41 9.49
C THR A 104 -8.98 17.08 8.59
N PRO A 105 -9.20 18.40 8.66
CA PRO A 105 -10.15 19.08 7.79
C PRO A 105 -9.90 18.88 6.29
N CYS A 106 -8.63 18.71 5.89
CA CYS A 106 -8.24 18.51 4.49
C CYS A 106 -8.62 17.12 3.96
N THR A 107 -8.49 16.07 4.78
CA THR A 107 -8.82 14.69 4.42
C THR A 107 -10.28 14.37 4.66
N ALA A 108 -10.81 14.72 5.83
CA ALA A 108 -12.18 14.46 6.25
C ALA A 108 -13.21 14.98 5.24
N GLY A 109 -13.10 16.24 4.82
CA GLY A 109 -14.05 16.84 3.88
C GLY A 109 -14.11 16.10 2.53
N LYS A 110 -12.95 15.68 2.01
CA LYS A 110 -12.87 14.94 0.74
C LYS A 110 -13.44 13.53 0.85
N ILE A 111 -13.22 12.88 2.00
CA ILE A 111 -13.79 11.56 2.29
C ILE A 111 -15.30 11.66 2.42
N THR A 112 -15.82 12.68 3.13
CA THR A 112 -17.25 12.93 3.24
C THR A 112 -17.88 13.21 1.88
N ASP A 113 -17.27 14.06 1.05
CA ASP A 113 -17.75 14.35 -0.32
C ASP A 113 -17.86 13.06 -1.15
N PHE A 114 -16.85 12.19 -1.07
CA PHE A 114 -16.85 10.90 -1.76
C PHE A 114 -17.95 9.97 -1.23
N LEU A 115 -18.01 9.75 0.08
CA LEU A 115 -18.93 8.79 0.69
C LEU A 115 -20.41 9.21 0.63
N THR A 116 -20.70 10.51 0.61
CA THR A 116 -22.09 11.02 0.70
C THR A 116 -22.62 11.58 -0.62
N ARG A 117 -21.74 11.89 -1.58
CA ARG A 117 -22.12 12.52 -2.85
C ARG A 117 -21.44 11.89 -4.07
N ASP A 118 -20.76 10.76 -3.90
CA ASP A 118 -19.97 10.10 -4.96
C ASP A 118 -18.97 11.06 -5.65
N THR A 119 -18.51 12.07 -4.92
CA THR A 119 -17.70 13.16 -5.49
C THR A 119 -16.21 12.91 -5.24
N LEU A 120 -15.48 12.64 -6.31
CA LEU A 120 -14.02 12.49 -6.29
C LEU A 120 -13.30 13.82 -6.54
N PRO A 121 -12.02 13.93 -6.13
CA PRO A 121 -11.18 15.06 -6.52
C PRO A 121 -11.18 15.31 -8.03
N ALA A 122 -11.19 16.60 -8.41
CA ALA A 122 -11.18 17.01 -9.81
C ALA A 122 -9.91 16.59 -10.56
N ARG A 123 -8.76 16.60 -9.87
CA ARG A 123 -7.52 16.01 -10.37
C ARG A 123 -7.44 14.55 -9.93
N PRO A 124 -7.04 13.62 -10.81
CA PRO A 124 -6.92 12.21 -10.46
C PRO A 124 -5.88 11.96 -9.36
N ASP A 125 -4.86 12.81 -9.27
CA ASP A 125 -3.81 12.74 -8.25
C ASP A 125 -3.77 14.09 -7.52
N LEU A 126 -4.34 14.12 -6.32
CA LEU A 126 -4.40 15.32 -5.46
C LEU A 126 -3.36 15.20 -4.34
N LEU A 127 -2.41 16.13 -4.30
CA LEU A 127 -1.46 16.26 -3.19
C LEU A 127 -2.00 17.23 -2.14
N ILE A 128 -2.09 16.77 -0.90
CA ILE A 128 -2.33 17.59 0.29
C ILE A 128 -0.98 17.78 0.97
N LEU A 129 -0.51 19.02 0.95
CA LEU A 129 0.69 19.42 1.67
C LEU A 129 0.31 19.62 3.14
N GLY A 130 0.91 18.86 4.05
CA GLY A 130 0.81 19.11 5.47
C GLY A 130 0.39 17.91 6.31
N GLY A 131 1.39 17.19 6.79
CA GLY A 131 1.42 16.53 8.10
C GLY A 131 2.62 16.99 8.93
N ARG A 132 3.13 18.23 8.74
CA ARG A 132 4.19 18.76 9.61
C ARG A 132 3.60 18.84 11.03
N ARG A 133 4.04 17.95 11.91
CA ARG A 133 3.84 18.12 13.36
C ARG A 133 4.34 19.53 13.74
N PRO A 134 3.56 20.32 14.50
CA PRO A 134 4.00 21.62 14.99
C PRO A 134 5.00 21.45 16.16
N ASP A 135 6.16 20.84 15.91
CA ASP A 135 7.16 20.64 16.97
C ASP A 135 8.53 20.24 16.38
N GLY A 136 9.30 21.28 16.09
CA GLY A 136 10.73 21.39 16.35
C GLY A 136 10.96 22.77 16.94
#